data_AF-A0A4V3H0T2-F1
#
_entry.id   AF-A0A4V3H0T2-F1
#
_cell.length_a   1.000
_cell.length_b   1.000
_cell.length_c   1.000
_cell.angle_alpha   90.00
_cell.angle_beta   90.00
_cell.angle_gamma   90.00
#
_symmetry.space_group_name_H-M   'P 1'
#
loop_
_entity.id
_entity.type
_entity.pdbx_description
1 polymer ?
#
loop_
_entity_poly.entity_id
_entity_poly.type
_entity_poly.pdbx_seq_one_letter_code
_entity_poly.pdbx_strand_id
1 'polypeptide(L)' 'MSCTICGLPALDLAKLGRKLRDGARLMIGQGDYEAYLAHRRANHPDEPTMTHEEFFLERQASRFGEGGRRAMRCC' A
#
# COMPACT_ATOMS: atom_id res chain seq x y z
N MET A 1 12.67 30.67 -2.83
CA MET A 1 13.37 31.38 -1.74
C MET A 1 12.67 31.08 -0.43
N SER A 2 13.14 30.08 0.32
CA SER A 2 12.67 29.76 1.67
C SER A 2 13.71 30.26 2.68
N CYS A 3 13.26 31.07 3.64
CA CYS A 3 14.09 31.68 4.67
C CYS A 3 14.61 30.62 5.65
N THR A 4 15.92 30.55 5.84
CA THR A 4 16.62 29.56 6.68
C THR A 4 16.64 29.92 8.18
N ILE A 5 16.03 31.05 8.58
CA ILE A 5 16.11 31.58 9.95
C ILE A 5 15.26 30.78 10.97
N CYS A 6 14.22 30.06 10.54
CA CYS A 6 13.28 29.44 11.49
C CYS A 6 13.37 27.92 11.64
N GLY A 7 14.24 27.22 10.89
CA GLY A 7 14.53 25.78 11.10
C GLY A 7 13.35 24.80 11.04
N LEU A 8 12.11 25.24 10.84
CA LEU A 8 10.99 24.35 10.66
C LEU A 8 11.10 23.77 9.24
N PRO A 9 11.27 22.43 9.09
CA PRO A 9 11.13 21.84 7.78
C PRO A 9 9.73 22.24 7.31
N ALA A 10 9.66 22.92 6.17
CA ALA A 10 8.37 23.19 5.55
C ALA A 10 7.66 21.84 5.43
N LEU A 11 6.65 21.60 6.27
CA LEU A 11 5.95 20.33 6.27
C LEU A 11 5.37 20.18 4.87
N ASP A 12 5.88 19.21 4.14
CA ASP A 12 5.32 18.84 2.84
C ASP A 12 3.95 18.19 3.10
N LEU A 13 2.92 19.02 3.08
CA LEU A 13 1.54 18.63 3.32
C LEU A 13 1.08 17.55 2.33
N ALA A 14 1.59 17.56 1.10
CA ALA A 14 1.26 16.55 0.11
C ALA A 14 1.87 15.18 0.48
N LYS A 15 3.12 15.17 0.94
CA LYS A 15 3.78 13.96 1.43
C LYS A 15 3.12 13.41 2.69
N LEU A 16 2.71 14.29 3.62
CA LEU A 16 1.97 13.89 4.82
C LEU A 16 0.60 13.29 4.47
N GLY A 17 -0.15 13.93 3.57
CA GLY A 17 -1.44 13.44 3.11
C GLY A 17 -1.36 12.06 2.44
N ARG A 18 -0.32 11.81 1.64
CA ARG A 18 -0.05 10.49 1.06
C ARG A 18 0.20 9.43 2.15
N LYS A 19 1.08 9.72 3.12
CA LYS A 19 1.36 8.79 4.23
C LYS A 19 0.14 8.47 5.07
N LEU A 20 -0.72 9.46 5.35
CA LEU A 20 -1.96 9.25 6.09
C LEU A 20 -2.93 8.35 5.32
N ARG A 21 -3.07 8.58 4.00
CA ARG A 21 -3.89 7.73 3.12
C ARG A 21 -3.39 6.29 3.10
N ASP A 22 -2.08 6.10 2.99
CA ASP A 22 -1.47 4.77 2.97
C ASP A 22 -1.68 4.07 4.32
N GLY A 23 -1.52 4.79 5.43
CA GLY A 23 -1.84 4.29 6.78
C GLY A 23 -3.32 3.90 6.92
N ALA A 24 -4.25 4.71 6.44
CA ALA A 24 -5.69 4.41 6.50
C ALA A 24 -6.06 3.16 5.69
N ARG A 25 -5.44 2.98 4.52
CA ARG A 25 -5.61 1.77 3.69
C ARG A 25 -5.12 0.52 4.42
N LEU A 26 -3.95 0.58 5.06
CA LEU A 26 -3.42 -0.51 5.86
C LEU A 26 -4.34 -0.89 7.04
N MET A 27 -4.99 0.08 7.69
CA MET A 27 -5.94 -0.20 8.78
C MET A 27 -7.15 -1.02 8.32
N ILE A 28 -7.61 -0.82 7.08
CA ILE A 28 -8.72 -1.56 6.48
C ILE A 28 -8.23 -2.90 5.89
N GLY A 29 -6.92 -3.15 5.89
CA GLY A 29 -6.31 -4.34 5.28
C GLY A 29 -6.24 -4.27 3.75
N GLN A 30 -6.48 -3.09 3.17
CA GLN A 30 -6.39 -2.87 1.74
C GLN A 30 -5.02 -2.29 1.39
N GLY A 31 -4.26 -2.95 0.52
CA GLY A 31 -2.98 -2.42 0.06
C GLY A 31 -3.14 -1.29 -0.98
N ASP A 32 -2.09 -0.49 -1.19
CA ASP A 32 -2.00 0.41 -2.34
C ASP A 32 -1.48 -0.35 -3.58
N TYR A 33 -2.25 -0.32 -4.67
CA TYR A 33 -1.90 -0.99 -5.92
C TYR A 33 -0.66 -0.40 -6.60
N GLU A 34 -0.46 0.92 -6.55
CA GLU A 34 0.72 1.56 -7.14
C GLU A 34 1.98 1.17 -6.37
N ALA A 35 1.89 1.06 -5.04
CA ALA A 35 2.98 0.56 -4.23
C ALA A 35 3.30 -0.92 -4.54
N TYR A 36 2.27 -1.74 -4.80
CA TYR A 36 2.44 -3.13 -5.27
C TYR A 36 3.15 -3.18 -6.63
N LEU A 37 2.71 -2.39 -7.61
CA LEU A 37 3.34 -2.35 -8.93
C LEU A 37 4.80 -1.88 -8.84
N ALA A 38 5.08 -0.82 -8.08
CA ALA A 38 6.44 -0.35 -7.87
C ALA A 38 7.32 -1.43 -7.23
N HIS A 39 6.80 -2.13 -6.21
CA HIS A 39 7.51 -3.23 -5.56
C HIS A 39 7.76 -4.40 -6.51
N ARG A 40 6.75 -4.83 -7.28
CA ARG A 40 6.88 -5.93 -8.23
C ARG A 40 7.85 -5.60 -9.35
N ARG A 41 7.77 -4.40 -9.93
CA ARG A 41 8.73 -3.97 -10.96
C ARG A 41 10.17 -3.90 -10.45
N ALA A 42 10.36 -3.57 -9.16
CA ALA A 42 11.69 -3.48 -8.56
C ALA A 42 12.28 -4.83 -8.14
N ASN A 43 11.45 -5.77 -7.66
CA ASN A 43 11.92 -7.02 -7.05
C ASN A 43 11.61 -8.27 -7.88
N HIS A 44 10.61 -8.20 -8.76
CA HIS A 44 10.12 -9.30 -9.59
C HIS A 44 9.84 -8.82 -11.03
N PRO A 45 10.84 -8.31 -11.76
CA PRO A 45 10.63 -7.74 -13.10
C PRO A 45 10.14 -8.77 -14.12
N ASP A 46 10.43 -10.06 -13.92
CA ASP A 46 10.11 -11.14 -14.85
C ASP A 46 8.78 -11.85 -14.57
N GLU A 47 8.11 -11.50 -13.47
CA GLU A 47 6.82 -12.12 -13.12
C GLU A 47 5.64 -11.24 -13.56
N PRO A 48 4.53 -11.84 -14.03
CA PRO A 48 3.33 -11.09 -14.33
C PRO A 48 2.81 -10.37 -13.07
N THR A 49 2.43 -9.10 -13.24
CA THR A 49 1.75 -8.32 -12.22
C THR A 49 0.24 -8.53 -12.33
N MET A 50 -0.41 -8.70 -11.19
CA MET A 50 -1.87 -8.75 -11.13
C MET A 50 -2.48 -7.43 -11.60
N THR A 51 -3.66 -7.52 -12.21
CA THR A 51 -4.52 -6.37 -12.45
C THR A 51 -5.04 -5.78 -11.13
N HIS A 52 -5.57 -4.57 -11.18
CA HIS A 52 -6.12 -3.90 -10.00
C HIS A 52 -7.26 -4.71 -9.33
N GLU A 53 -8.12 -5.33 -10.13
CA GLU A 53 -9.22 -6.16 -9.64
C GLU A 53 -8.73 -7.45 -8.97
N GLU A 54 -7.78 -8.14 -9.61
CA GLU A 54 -7.14 -9.33 -9.04
C GLU A 54 -6.45 -9.02 -7.72
N PHE A 55 -5.75 -7.89 -7.65
CA PHE A 55 -5.13 -7.43 -6.41
C PHE A 55 -6.18 -7.18 -5.32
N PHE A 56 -7.31 -6.55 -5.65
CA PHE A 56 -8.38 -6.30 -4.69
C PHE A 56 -9.00 -7.61 -4.18
N LEU A 57 -9.32 -8.54 -5.07
CA LEU A 57 -9.85 -9.85 -4.73
C LEU A 57 -8.85 -10.67 -3.90
N GLU A 58 -7.56 -10.60 -4.21
CA GLU A 58 -6.52 -11.26 -3.42
C GLU A 58 -6.46 -10.72 -1.98
N ARG A 59 -6.55 -9.40 -1.79
CA ARG A 59 -6.59 -8.79 -0.44
C ARG A 59 -7.83 -9.21 0.34
N GLN A 60 -8.99 -9.24 -0.32
CA GLN A 60 -10.23 -9.72 0.29
C GLN A 60 -10.14 -11.21 0.66
N ALA A 61 -9.65 -12.05 -0.26
CA ALA A 61 -9.46 -13.47 -0.01
C ALA A 61 -8.46 -13.72 1.12
N SER A 62 -7.38 -12.95 1.20
CA SER A 62 -6.42 -13.04 2.31
C SER A 62 -7.01 -12.62 3.66
N ARG A 63 -8.00 -11.71 3.67
CA ARG A 63 -8.60 -11.17 4.89
C ARG A 63 -9.78 -12.00 5.40
N PHE A 64 -10.60 -12.50 4.48
CA PHE A 64 -11.88 -13.17 4.75
C PHE A 64 -11.88 -14.67 4.36
N GLY A 65 -10.83 -15.15 3.70
CA GLY A 65 -10.64 -16.57 3.36
C GLY A 65 -11.53 -17.11 2.25
N GLU A 66 -12.01 -16.25 1.34
CA GLU A 66 -12.73 -16.71 0.15
C GLU A 66 -11.89 -17.73 -0.64
N GLY A 67 -12.55 -18.80 -1.09
CA GLY A 67 -11.94 -19.87 -1.89
C GLY A 67 -11.09 -20.88 -1.11
N GLY A 68 -11.29 -21.05 0.21
CA GLY A 68 -10.61 -22.09 1.00
C GLY A 68 -9.17 -21.74 1.42
N ARG A 69 -8.70 -20.53 1.09
CA ARG A 69 -7.41 -19.98 1.53
C ARG A 69 -7.56 -19.38 2.93
N ARG A 70 -7.62 -20.25 3.95
CA ARG A 70 -7.72 -20.01 5.40
C ARG A 70 -7.56 -18.54 5.84
N ALA A 71 -8.67 -17.84 6.13
CA ALA A 71 -8.72 -16.48 6.72
C ALA A 71 -8.12 -16.41 8.14
N MET A 72 -7.97 -17.56 8.79
CA MET A 72 -7.53 -17.70 10.17
C MET A 72 -6.29 -18.59 10.19
N ARG A 73 -5.11 -17.97 10.09
CA ARG A 73 -3.90 -18.59 10.63
C ARG A 73 -3.93 -18.38 12.14
N CYS A 74 -4.66 -19.22 12.86
CA CYS A 74 -4.27 -19.46 14.25
C CYS A 74 -2.88 -20.09 14.18
N CYS A 75 -1.90 -19.38 14.73
CA CYS A 75 -0.73 -20.02 15.30
C CYS A 75 -1.19 -20.97 16.41
#